data_AF-D8UI40-F1
#
_entry.id   AF-D8UI40-F1
#
_cell.length_a   1.000
_cell.length_b   1.000
_cell.length_c   1.000
_cell.angle_alpha   90.00
_cell.angle_beta   90.00
_cell.angle_gamma   90.00
#
_symmetry.space_group_name_H-M   'P 1'
#
loop_
_entity.id
_entity.type
_entity.pdbx_description
1 polymer ?
#
loop_
_entity_poly.entity_id
_entity_poly.type
_entity_poly.pdbx_seq_one_letter_code
_entity_poly.pdbx_strand_id
1 'polypeptide(L)'
;MVVEDSVELFVSGRLCLFGEHTDWAGEYNGRSESFVEGRTIVVGTQEGIFATARPLKEKVLRITTTDNDGKQTGPLELPLEPAELLAVARAGGFFSYVAGTAYRVCVSYDLYGGLELINHATTLPMSKGLSSSAAICVMVARAFNRVYQLHLSTRGEMELAYLGEITTPSKCGRMDQACAYGSIPVLMTFDGDILTVDRVPLSAPLHLVLVDLGAHKDTTTILRCLQRAYQQPTSELHSGLHGLLGPINLRLTGAALRAMEEGDLPQLGRLMVEAQSLFDQLAGPLCPEQLSAPALHKVLSYPPIQDLVWGGKGVGSQGDGTAQLLCRGADAQAKVCAILSSELGLGCMPLSVAANITTSSTSSSSRAPMAASDAGVAVDSGK
;
A
#
# COMPACT_ATOMS: atom_id res chain seq x y z
N MET A 1 33.60 7.97 13.38
CA MET A 1 32.40 7.99 12.53
C MET A 1 31.49 9.07 13.08
N VAL A 2 31.17 10.08 12.28
CA VAL A 2 30.20 11.11 12.67
C VAL A 2 28.84 10.42 12.62
N VAL A 3 28.27 10.12 13.79
CA VAL A 3 26.85 9.75 13.88
C VAL A 3 26.11 11.03 13.54
N GLU A 4 25.29 11.03 12.50
CA GLU A 4 24.40 12.18 12.26
C GLU A 4 23.58 12.41 13.53
N ASP A 5 23.63 13.62 14.09
CA ASP A 5 22.93 13.98 15.33
C ASP A 5 21.40 13.89 15.18
N SER A 6 20.91 13.79 13.93
CA SER A 6 19.50 13.63 13.59
C SER A 6 19.31 13.02 12.22
N VAL A 7 18.26 12.20 12.08
CA VAL A 7 17.82 11.62 10.80
C VAL A 7 16.42 12.14 10.45
N GLU A 8 16.27 12.61 9.22
CA GLU A 8 14.98 13.00 8.65
C GLU A 8 14.24 11.78 8.07
N LEU A 9 12.95 11.69 8.36
CA LEU A 9 12.09 10.56 8.03
C LEU A 9 10.85 11.04 7.29
N PHE A 10 10.48 10.28 6.27
CA PHE A 10 9.18 10.36 5.63
C PHE A 10 8.55 8.97 5.57
N VAL A 11 7.26 8.90 5.89
CA VAL A 11 6.44 7.69 5.70
C VAL A 11 5.12 8.10 5.04
N SER A 12 4.84 7.55 3.86
CA SER A 12 3.62 7.86 3.13
C SER A 12 2.39 7.21 3.77
N GLY A 13 1.19 7.62 3.36
CA GLY A 13 0.03 6.73 3.36
C GLY A 13 0.17 5.64 2.29
N ARG A 14 -0.91 4.89 2.05
CA ARG A 14 -0.97 3.88 0.97
C ARG A 14 -2.31 3.84 0.26
N LEU A 15 -2.26 3.58 -1.05
CA LEU A 15 -3.40 3.28 -1.90
C LEU A 15 -3.26 1.88 -2.48
N CYS A 16 -4.28 1.04 -2.29
CA CYS A 16 -4.39 -0.22 -3.01
C CYS A 16 -4.94 0.07 -4.42
N LEU A 17 -4.16 -0.23 -5.45
CA LEU A 17 -4.59 -0.12 -6.85
C LEU A 17 -5.46 -1.32 -7.23
N PHE A 18 -5.06 -2.52 -6.79
CA PHE A 18 -5.76 -3.78 -7.05
C PHE A 18 -5.58 -4.77 -5.90
N GLY A 19 -6.60 -5.58 -5.63
CA GLY A 19 -6.49 -6.74 -4.74
C GLY A 19 -6.93 -6.49 -3.31
N GLU A 20 -7.84 -5.57 -3.07
CA GLU A 20 -8.41 -5.36 -1.75
C GLU A 20 -8.90 -6.68 -1.14
N HIS A 21 -8.70 -6.82 0.17
CA HIS A 21 -9.09 -7.97 0.98
C HIS A 21 -8.29 -9.25 0.76
N THR A 22 -7.42 -9.33 -0.24
CA THR A 22 -6.66 -10.57 -0.47
C THR A 22 -5.49 -10.76 0.49
N ASP A 23 -5.18 -9.74 1.29
CA ASP A 23 -4.16 -9.80 2.33
C ASP A 23 -4.53 -10.76 3.46
N TRP A 24 -5.77 -10.71 3.96
CA TRP A 24 -6.27 -11.70 4.91
C TRP A 24 -6.82 -12.96 4.24
N ALA A 25 -7.23 -12.89 2.97
CA ALA A 25 -7.71 -14.07 2.25
C ALA A 25 -6.56 -15.05 1.95
N GLY A 26 -5.40 -14.53 1.54
CA GLY A 26 -4.20 -15.33 1.24
C GLY A 26 -3.65 -16.09 2.45
N GLU A 27 -3.93 -15.65 3.68
CA GLU A 27 -3.58 -16.37 4.92
C GLU A 27 -4.27 -17.74 5.04
N TYR A 28 -5.31 -18.00 4.24
CA TYR A 28 -5.98 -19.31 4.19
C TYR A 28 -5.31 -20.29 3.24
N ASN A 29 -4.37 -19.84 2.40
CA ASN A 29 -3.66 -20.76 1.51
C ASN A 29 -2.95 -21.85 2.32
N GLY A 30 -3.00 -23.09 1.82
CA GLY A 30 -2.50 -24.28 2.53
C GLY A 30 -3.46 -24.89 3.56
N ARG A 31 -4.62 -24.25 3.88
CA ARG A 31 -5.64 -24.88 4.73
C ARG A 31 -6.52 -25.89 3.98
N SER A 32 -6.70 -25.71 2.67
CA SER A 32 -7.29 -26.67 1.73
C SER A 32 -6.84 -26.36 0.31
N GLU A 33 -7.02 -27.31 -0.63
CA GLU A 33 -6.67 -27.14 -2.05
C GLU A 33 -7.46 -26.03 -2.77
N SER A 34 -8.57 -25.56 -2.18
CA SER A 34 -9.43 -24.52 -2.75
C SER A 34 -8.98 -23.10 -2.44
N PHE A 35 -8.11 -22.92 -1.45
CA PHE A 35 -7.50 -21.62 -1.16
C PHE A 35 -6.23 -21.46 -2.00
N VAL A 36 -6.00 -20.24 -2.46
CA VAL A 36 -4.81 -19.87 -3.22
C VAL A 36 -4.21 -18.61 -2.61
N GLU A 37 -3.00 -18.25 -3.04
CA GLU A 37 -2.36 -17.01 -2.62
C GLU A 37 -3.23 -15.78 -2.97
N GLY A 38 -3.11 -14.73 -2.17
CA GLY A 38 -3.68 -13.42 -2.44
C GLY A 38 -2.64 -12.45 -2.99
N ARG A 39 -3.03 -11.54 -3.88
CA ARG A 39 -2.12 -10.50 -4.42
C ARG A 39 -2.70 -9.11 -4.32
N THR A 40 -1.92 -8.15 -3.82
CA THR A 40 -2.25 -6.72 -3.87
C THR A 40 -1.20 -5.95 -4.68
N ILE A 41 -1.64 -4.93 -5.42
CA ILE A 41 -0.76 -3.91 -5.99
C ILE A 41 -1.01 -2.63 -5.21
N VAL A 42 0.02 -2.13 -4.54
CA VAL A 42 -0.08 -1.00 -3.61
C VAL A 42 0.94 0.06 -3.96
N VAL A 43 0.60 1.34 -3.78
CA VAL A 43 1.53 2.45 -3.93
C VAL A 43 1.39 3.42 -2.76
N GLY A 44 2.51 4.00 -2.30
CA GLY A 44 2.46 5.05 -1.29
C GLY A 44 1.97 6.39 -1.84
N THR A 45 1.32 7.17 -1.00
CA THR A 45 0.86 8.53 -1.33
C THR A 45 2.00 9.55 -1.25
N GLN A 46 1.83 10.75 -1.81
CA GLN A 46 2.78 11.84 -1.55
C GLN A 46 2.54 12.52 -0.19
N GLU A 47 1.34 12.34 0.36
CA GLU A 47 0.95 12.69 1.71
C GLU A 47 1.48 11.66 2.70
N GLY A 48 1.87 12.11 3.89
CA GLY A 48 2.51 11.24 4.86
C GLY A 48 2.82 11.92 6.18
N ILE A 49 3.71 11.27 6.91
CA ILE A 49 4.25 11.72 8.19
C ILE A 49 5.69 12.15 7.97
N PHE A 50 6.01 13.37 8.39
CA PHE A 50 7.35 13.94 8.38
C PHE A 50 7.87 13.99 9.81
N ALA A 51 9.02 13.36 10.04
CA ALA A 51 9.58 13.26 11.37
C ALA A 51 11.09 13.35 11.40
N THR A 52 11.62 13.83 12.52
CA THR A 52 13.04 13.79 12.83
C THR A 52 13.28 12.81 13.97
N ALA A 53 14.31 11.97 13.85
CA ALA A 53 14.73 11.03 14.88
C ALA A 53 16.15 11.34 15.38
N ARG A 54 16.39 11.26 16.69
CA ARG A 54 17.71 11.51 17.31
C ARG A 54 18.02 10.47 18.39
N PRO A 55 19.29 10.08 18.56
CA PRO A 55 19.68 9.23 19.68
C PRO A 55 19.55 9.97 21.02
N LEU A 56 19.11 9.27 22.06
CA LEU A 56 19.17 9.73 23.45
C LEU A 56 20.14 8.87 24.27
N LYS A 57 20.72 9.43 25.33
CA LYS A 57 21.55 8.66 26.26
C LYS A 57 20.69 7.85 27.23
N GLU A 58 19.59 8.42 27.68
CA GLU A 58 18.61 7.77 28.53
C GLU A 58 17.86 6.70 27.73
N LYS A 59 17.63 5.51 28.32
CA LYS A 59 16.89 4.41 27.66
C LYS A 59 15.37 4.67 27.65
N VAL A 60 14.97 5.73 26.96
CA VAL A 60 13.57 6.13 26.78
C VAL A 60 13.28 6.42 25.31
N LEU A 61 12.04 6.18 24.90
CA LEU A 61 11.46 6.72 23.68
C LEU A 61 10.70 8.00 24.04
N ARG A 62 11.22 9.15 23.61
CA ARG A 62 10.54 10.44 23.72
C ARG A 62 9.86 10.75 22.39
N ILE A 63 8.54 10.86 22.38
CA ILE A 63 7.78 11.13 21.17
C ILE A 63 6.92 12.40 21.28
N THR A 64 7.04 13.25 20.27
CA THR A 64 6.14 14.39 20.03
C THR A 64 5.50 14.20 18.66
N THR A 65 4.19 14.39 18.56
CA THR A 65 3.45 14.19 17.30
C THR A 65 2.60 15.39 16.95
N THR A 66 2.49 15.68 15.65
CA THR A 66 1.66 16.75 15.10
C THR A 66 0.65 16.12 14.15
N ASP A 67 -0.64 16.30 14.41
CA ASP A 67 -1.70 15.76 13.53
C ASP A 67 -1.89 16.61 12.27
N ASN A 68 -2.83 16.19 11.41
CA ASN A 68 -3.13 16.86 10.15
C ASN A 68 -3.83 18.22 10.29
N ASP A 69 -4.29 18.56 11.49
CA ASP A 69 -4.82 19.90 11.83
C ASP A 69 -3.73 20.80 12.44
N GLY A 70 -2.48 20.31 12.52
CA GLY A 70 -1.35 21.02 13.11
C GLY A 70 -1.34 20.98 14.64
N LYS A 71 -2.22 20.21 15.29
CA LYS A 71 -2.25 20.11 16.74
C LYS A 71 -1.14 19.17 17.21
N GLN A 72 -0.29 19.71 18.08
CA GLN A 72 0.81 18.98 18.68
C GLN A 72 0.37 18.25 19.96
N THR A 73 0.86 17.03 20.16
CA THR A 73 0.70 16.22 21.38
C THR A 73 2.05 15.66 21.81
N GLY A 74 2.34 15.74 23.11
CA GLY A 74 3.60 15.29 23.70
C GLY A 74 4.42 16.45 24.31
N PRO A 75 5.69 16.21 24.67
CA PRO A 75 6.38 14.93 24.56
C PRO A 75 5.79 13.88 25.51
N LEU A 76 5.61 12.66 25.01
CA LEU A 76 5.40 11.48 25.85
C LEU A 76 6.74 10.75 25.97
N GLU A 77 7.15 10.43 27.18
CA GLU A 77 8.32 9.58 27.44
C GLU A 77 7.86 8.18 27.84
N LEU A 78 8.39 7.18 27.15
CA LEU A 78 8.16 5.77 27.41
C LEU A 78 9.51 5.12 27.74
N PRO A 79 9.69 4.48 28.90
CA PRO A 79 10.86 3.66 29.15
C PRO A 79 10.99 2.58 28.08
N LEU A 80 12.20 2.34 27.59
CA LEU A 80 12.48 1.26 26.63
C LEU A 80 12.54 -0.12 27.32
N GLU A 81 11.59 -0.35 28.22
CA GLU A 81 11.43 -1.56 29.01
C GLU A 81 10.27 -2.40 28.42
N PRO A 82 10.50 -3.66 28.02
CA PRO A 82 9.50 -4.45 27.29
C PRO A 82 8.13 -4.55 27.98
N ALA A 83 8.09 -4.69 29.31
CA ALA A 83 6.85 -4.83 30.06
C ALA A 83 6.00 -3.54 30.02
N GLU A 84 6.65 -2.37 30.11
CA GLU A 84 5.97 -1.07 30.09
C GLU A 84 5.45 -0.73 28.69
N LEU A 85 6.27 -0.93 27.67
CA LEU A 85 5.87 -0.73 26.27
C LEU A 85 4.68 -1.63 25.90
N LEU A 86 4.72 -2.90 26.32
CA LEU A 86 3.63 -3.84 26.07
C LEU A 86 2.32 -3.42 26.78
N ALA A 87 2.40 -2.86 27.99
CA ALA A 87 1.24 -2.36 28.70
C ALA A 87 0.57 -1.18 27.95
N VAL A 88 1.37 -0.23 27.48
CA VAL A 88 0.87 0.91 26.67
C VAL A 88 0.31 0.43 25.33
N ALA A 89 0.97 -0.51 24.66
CA ALA A 89 0.48 -1.09 23.42
C ALA A 89 -0.90 -1.74 23.58
N ARG A 90 -1.12 -2.48 24.67
CA ARG A 90 -2.40 -3.16 24.94
C ARG A 90 -3.53 -2.22 25.36
N ALA A 91 -3.20 -1.06 25.93
CA ALA A 91 -4.21 -0.07 26.33
C ALA A 91 -4.95 0.57 25.14
N GLY A 92 -4.37 0.53 23.94
CA GLY A 92 -4.93 1.13 22.74
C GLY A 92 -4.75 2.65 22.66
N GLY A 93 -5.37 3.27 21.67
CA GLY A 93 -5.18 4.71 21.36
C GLY A 93 -3.93 4.99 20.51
N PHE A 94 -3.68 6.26 20.19
CA PHE A 94 -2.63 6.65 19.24
C PHE A 94 -1.22 6.13 19.63
N PHE A 95 -0.81 6.32 20.89
CA PHE A 95 0.52 5.94 21.35
C PHE A 95 0.72 4.43 21.47
N SER A 96 -0.36 3.63 21.36
CA SER A 96 -0.23 2.17 21.38
C SER A 96 0.56 1.64 20.18
N TYR A 97 0.41 2.23 18.99
CA TYR A 97 1.17 1.87 17.78
C TYR A 97 2.66 2.12 17.95
N VAL A 98 2.99 3.24 18.61
CA VAL A 98 4.35 3.65 18.91
C VAL A 98 4.98 2.68 19.90
N ALA A 99 4.28 2.42 21.02
CA ALA A 99 4.75 1.52 22.06
C ALA A 99 4.85 0.07 21.56
N GLY A 100 3.88 -0.40 20.77
CA GLY A 100 3.88 -1.74 20.20
C GLY A 100 5.05 -1.98 19.27
N THR A 101 5.36 -1.02 18.39
CA THR A 101 6.53 -1.13 17.50
C THR A 101 7.83 -1.03 18.29
N ALA A 102 7.94 -0.08 19.23
CA ALA A 102 9.12 0.04 20.08
C ALA A 102 9.35 -1.24 20.92
N TYR A 103 8.28 -1.86 21.44
CA TYR A 103 8.34 -3.14 22.14
C TYR A 103 8.97 -4.22 21.23
N ARG A 104 8.52 -4.33 19.97
CA ARG A 104 9.09 -5.28 19.01
C ARG A 104 10.57 -5.03 18.75
N VAL A 105 11.00 -3.76 18.69
CA VAL A 105 12.43 -3.43 18.58
C VAL A 105 13.18 -3.88 19.83
N CYS A 106 12.72 -3.51 21.03
CA CYS A 106 13.39 -3.81 22.30
C CYS A 106 13.59 -5.32 22.55
N VAL A 107 12.63 -6.16 22.14
CA VAL A 107 12.77 -7.62 22.31
C VAL A 107 13.60 -8.29 21.20
N SER A 108 13.89 -7.56 20.11
CA SER A 108 14.63 -8.10 18.96
C SER A 108 16.07 -7.60 18.88
N TYR A 109 16.38 -6.46 19.52
CA TYR A 109 17.68 -5.78 19.43
C TYR A 109 18.13 -5.25 20.79
N ASP A 110 19.44 -5.26 21.03
CA ASP A 110 20.04 -4.61 22.19
C ASP A 110 20.23 -3.11 21.92
N LEU A 111 19.57 -2.28 22.72
CA LEU A 111 19.58 -0.82 22.58
C LEU A 111 20.50 -0.21 23.65
N TYR A 112 21.54 0.50 23.20
CA TYR A 112 22.51 1.15 24.08
C TYR A 112 22.04 2.48 24.68
N GLY A 113 20.92 3.04 24.19
CA GLY A 113 20.37 4.32 24.62
C GLY A 113 18.88 4.42 24.32
N GLY A 114 18.40 5.65 24.13
CA GLY A 114 17.02 5.95 23.77
C GLY A 114 16.87 6.57 22.39
N LEU A 115 15.67 7.05 22.11
CA LEU A 115 15.31 7.68 20.85
C LEU A 115 14.37 8.86 21.13
N GLU A 116 14.69 10.02 20.56
CA GLU A 116 13.74 11.11 20.41
C GLU A 116 13.15 11.04 19.01
N LEU A 117 11.82 11.06 18.91
CA LEU A 117 11.08 11.02 17.65
C LEU A 117 10.09 12.18 17.61
N ILE A 118 10.30 13.11 16.68
CA ILE A 118 9.47 14.30 16.53
C ILE A 118 8.77 14.21 15.19
N ASN A 119 7.51 13.78 15.18
CA ASN A 119 6.61 14.00 14.04
C ASN A 119 6.20 15.48 14.04
N HIS A 120 6.83 16.25 13.17
CA HIS A 120 6.66 17.70 13.09
C HIS A 120 5.61 18.13 12.05
N ALA A 121 5.18 17.23 11.16
CA ALA A 121 4.08 17.49 10.23
C ALA A 121 3.43 16.19 9.75
N THR A 122 2.09 16.17 9.72
CA THR A 122 1.31 15.10 9.08
C THR A 122 0.45 15.72 7.99
N THR A 123 0.64 15.30 6.73
CA THR A 123 -0.25 15.69 5.62
C THR A 123 -1.26 14.61 5.27
N LEU A 124 -1.10 13.41 5.87
CA LEU A 124 -2.00 12.28 5.66
C LEU A 124 -3.37 12.54 6.31
N PRO A 125 -4.49 12.49 5.54
CA PRO A 125 -5.82 12.59 6.11
C PRO A 125 -6.11 11.41 7.05
N MET A 126 -6.43 11.72 8.31
CA MET A 126 -6.77 10.70 9.29
C MET A 126 -8.12 10.05 8.97
N SER A 127 -8.24 8.74 9.23
CA SER A 127 -9.50 7.98 9.11
C SER A 127 -10.12 7.90 7.71
N LYS A 128 -9.35 8.14 6.64
CA LYS A 128 -9.79 8.04 5.23
C LYS A 128 -9.33 6.76 4.51
N GLY A 129 -8.94 5.72 5.27
CA GLY A 129 -8.51 4.45 4.70
C GLY A 129 -7.12 4.47 4.06
N LEU A 130 -6.27 5.43 4.42
CA LEU A 130 -4.89 5.60 3.91
C LEU A 130 -3.80 5.08 4.85
N SER A 131 -4.15 4.18 5.78
CA SER A 131 -3.21 3.45 6.64
C SER A 131 -2.38 4.29 7.60
N SER A 132 -3.02 5.27 8.26
CA SER A 132 -2.34 6.15 9.23
C SER A 132 -1.70 5.39 10.40
N SER A 133 -2.30 4.29 10.89
CA SER A 133 -1.71 3.47 11.97
C SER A 133 -0.43 2.76 11.51
N ALA A 134 -0.47 2.10 10.35
CA ALA A 134 0.70 1.43 9.78
C ALA A 134 1.83 2.43 9.46
N ALA A 135 1.50 3.63 8.98
CA ALA A 135 2.50 4.68 8.74
C ALA A 135 3.22 5.11 10.05
N ILE A 136 2.51 5.18 11.18
CA ILE A 136 3.11 5.44 12.49
C ILE A 136 4.03 4.29 12.91
N CYS A 137 3.59 3.04 12.77
CA CYS A 137 4.40 1.87 13.08
C CYS A 137 5.69 1.84 12.22
N VAL A 138 5.57 2.08 10.91
CA VAL A 138 6.72 2.17 10.00
C VAL A 138 7.64 3.32 10.36
N MET A 139 7.10 4.49 10.76
CA MET A 139 7.93 5.62 11.21
C MET A 139 8.79 5.23 12.40
N VAL A 140 8.23 4.55 13.41
CA VAL A 140 8.98 4.11 14.59
C VAL A 140 10.02 3.07 14.22
N ALA A 141 9.65 2.04 13.45
CA ALA A 141 10.59 1.01 13.00
C ALA A 141 11.76 1.61 12.21
N ARG A 142 11.45 2.54 11.30
CA ARG A 142 12.43 3.25 10.48
C ARG A 142 13.33 4.16 11.32
N ALA A 143 12.79 4.86 12.31
CA ALA A 143 13.56 5.70 13.21
C ALA A 143 14.62 4.88 13.96
N PHE A 144 14.23 3.75 14.56
CA PHE A 144 15.17 2.84 15.19
C PHE A 144 16.17 2.27 14.19
N ASN A 145 15.71 1.81 13.02
CA ASN A 145 16.61 1.26 11.99
C ASN A 145 17.71 2.25 11.60
N ARG A 146 17.37 3.52 11.41
CA ARG A 146 18.30 4.56 10.98
C ARG A 146 19.23 5.02 12.10
N VAL A 147 18.70 5.32 13.28
CA VAL A 147 19.50 5.84 14.40
C VAL A 147 20.44 4.78 14.97
N TYR A 148 19.98 3.53 15.09
CA TYR A 148 20.79 2.43 15.62
C TYR A 148 21.54 1.64 14.55
N GLN A 149 21.36 1.98 13.26
CA GLN A 149 21.96 1.27 12.13
C GLN A 149 21.68 -0.24 12.21
N LEU A 150 20.43 -0.63 12.43
CA LEU A 150 20.03 -2.04 12.57
C LEU A 150 20.19 -2.84 11.26
N HIS A 151 20.50 -2.16 10.16
CA HIS A 151 20.67 -2.73 8.81
C HIS A 151 19.45 -3.53 8.32
N LEU A 152 18.25 -3.13 8.76
CA LEU A 152 17.01 -3.71 8.27
C LEU A 152 16.75 -3.25 6.84
N SER A 153 16.31 -4.18 6.00
CA SER A 153 15.70 -3.85 4.71
C SER A 153 14.35 -3.16 4.92
N THR A 154 13.81 -2.51 3.88
CA THR A 154 12.43 -1.96 3.92
C THR A 154 11.40 -3.01 4.30
N ARG A 155 11.58 -4.27 3.86
CA ARG A 155 10.75 -5.39 4.30
C ARG A 155 10.92 -5.71 5.78
N GLY A 156 12.11 -5.58 6.33
CA GLY A 156 12.36 -5.72 7.78
C GLY A 156 11.66 -4.62 8.59
N GLU A 157 11.69 -3.36 8.13
CA GLU A 157 10.91 -2.27 8.73
C GLU A 157 9.42 -2.58 8.70
N MET A 158 8.93 -3.07 7.56
CA MET A 158 7.52 -3.46 7.34
C MET A 158 7.08 -4.57 8.31
N GLU A 159 7.91 -5.59 8.50
CA GLU A 159 7.63 -6.70 9.42
C GLU A 159 7.60 -6.24 10.87
N LEU A 160 8.56 -5.43 11.32
CA LEU A 160 8.54 -4.87 12.67
C LEU A 160 7.32 -3.99 12.91
N ALA A 161 6.94 -3.19 11.92
CA ALA A 161 5.75 -2.35 11.99
C ALA A 161 4.47 -3.19 12.11
N TYR A 162 4.33 -4.25 11.32
CA TYR A 162 3.18 -5.16 11.39
C TYR A 162 3.11 -5.86 12.75
N LEU A 163 4.22 -6.43 13.22
CA LEU A 163 4.29 -7.09 14.54
C LEU A 163 3.99 -6.11 15.68
N GLY A 164 4.40 -4.85 15.53
CA GLY A 164 4.10 -3.78 16.47
C GLY A 164 2.61 -3.45 16.48
N GLU A 165 1.98 -3.37 15.32
CA GLU A 165 0.58 -3.04 15.18
C GLU A 165 -0.35 -4.12 15.75
N ILE A 166 -0.08 -5.41 15.49
CA ILE A 166 -0.86 -6.53 16.04
C ILE A 166 -0.62 -6.77 17.54
N THR A 167 0.35 -6.07 18.15
CA THR A 167 0.53 -6.04 19.61
C THR A 167 -0.52 -5.13 20.28
N THR A 168 -1.16 -4.25 19.50
CA THR A 168 -2.26 -3.38 19.94
C THR A 168 -3.62 -4.06 19.76
N PRO A 169 -4.74 -3.47 20.24
CA PRO A 169 -6.08 -3.96 19.93
C PRO A 169 -6.48 -3.88 18.43
N SER A 170 -5.63 -3.34 17.55
CA SER A 170 -5.89 -3.24 16.10
C SER A 170 -6.02 -4.62 15.45
N LYS A 171 -6.91 -4.72 14.46
CA LYS A 171 -7.12 -5.92 13.62
C LYS A 171 -6.74 -5.64 12.17
N CYS A 172 -5.65 -4.89 11.95
CA CYS A 172 -5.17 -4.56 10.62
C CYS A 172 -4.65 -5.81 9.89
N GLY A 173 -4.85 -5.84 8.57
CA GLY A 173 -4.17 -6.81 7.71
C GLY A 173 -2.72 -6.39 7.42
N ARG A 174 -2.00 -7.24 6.68
CA ARG A 174 -0.57 -7.08 6.36
C ARG A 174 -0.30 -6.13 5.19
N MET A 175 -1.33 -5.71 4.46
CA MET A 175 -1.20 -4.83 3.29
C MET A 175 -0.74 -3.41 3.68
N ASP A 176 -1.18 -2.92 4.83
CA ASP A 176 -1.10 -1.50 5.18
C ASP A 176 0.33 -1.02 5.42
N GLN A 177 1.23 -1.92 5.82
CA GLN A 177 2.64 -1.60 6.03
C GLN A 177 3.41 -1.39 4.71
N ALA A 178 2.78 -1.60 3.54
CA ALA A 178 3.33 -1.21 2.23
C ALA A 178 3.72 0.26 2.13
N CYS A 179 3.16 1.13 2.99
CA CYS A 179 3.62 2.52 3.16
C CYS A 179 5.14 2.65 3.39
N ALA A 180 5.82 1.59 3.86
CA ALA A 180 7.26 1.53 3.96
C ALA A 180 7.99 1.75 2.62
N TYR A 181 7.38 1.44 1.49
CA TYR A 181 8.00 1.56 0.16
C TYR A 181 7.86 2.95 -0.46
N GLY A 182 7.13 3.86 0.17
CA GLY A 182 6.90 5.21 -0.36
C GLY A 182 6.19 5.17 -1.71
N SER A 183 6.53 6.09 -2.61
CA SER A 183 5.87 6.25 -3.91
C SER A 183 6.16 5.15 -4.94
N ILE A 184 6.91 4.12 -4.57
CA ILE A 184 7.22 3.00 -5.47
C ILE A 184 6.05 2.00 -5.40
N PRO A 185 5.37 1.71 -6.52
CA PRO A 185 4.36 0.65 -6.54
C PRO A 185 4.99 -0.71 -6.25
N VAL A 186 4.30 -1.53 -5.46
CA VAL A 186 4.73 -2.87 -5.06
C VAL A 186 3.62 -3.89 -5.24
N LEU A 187 4.00 -5.10 -5.64
CA LEU A 187 3.17 -6.30 -5.63
C LEU A 187 3.43 -6.99 -4.30
N MET A 188 2.40 -7.20 -3.50
CA MET A 188 2.49 -8.04 -2.31
C MET A 188 1.77 -9.35 -2.57
N THR A 189 2.44 -10.48 -2.31
CA THR A 189 1.84 -11.81 -2.41
C THR A 189 1.74 -12.42 -1.03
N PHE A 190 0.54 -12.84 -0.66
CA PHE A 190 0.18 -13.44 0.62
C PHE A 190 -0.10 -14.92 0.39
N ASP A 191 0.87 -15.76 0.76
CA ASP A 191 0.84 -17.21 0.58
C ASP A 191 0.90 -17.89 1.95
N GLY A 192 -0.26 -18.02 2.60
CA GLY A 192 -0.35 -18.44 3.99
C GLY A 192 0.39 -17.45 4.90
N ASP A 193 1.38 -17.92 5.64
CA ASP A 193 2.21 -17.09 6.52
C ASP A 193 3.31 -16.33 5.75
N ILE A 194 3.58 -16.70 4.50
CA ILE A 194 4.64 -16.14 3.68
C ILE A 194 4.14 -14.87 2.97
N LEU A 195 4.85 -13.77 3.20
CA LEU A 195 4.63 -12.51 2.50
C LEU A 195 5.83 -12.21 1.59
N THR A 196 5.62 -12.03 0.29
CA THR A 196 6.65 -11.49 -0.61
C THR A 196 6.25 -10.10 -1.09
N VAL A 197 7.25 -9.27 -1.38
CA VAL A 197 7.06 -7.90 -1.88
C VAL A 197 8.03 -7.64 -3.02
N ASP A 198 7.48 -7.40 -4.20
CA ASP A 198 8.24 -7.12 -5.42
C ASP A 198 7.94 -5.70 -5.89
N ARG A 199 8.96 -4.97 -6.34
CA ARG A 199 8.76 -3.64 -6.93
C ARG A 199 8.09 -3.79 -8.29
N VAL A 200 7.05 -3.00 -8.53
CA VAL A 200 6.31 -3.04 -9.79
C VAL A 200 6.93 -2.05 -10.78
N PRO A 201 7.35 -2.52 -11.96
CA PRO A 201 7.78 -1.63 -13.04
C PRO A 201 6.60 -0.80 -13.55
N LEU A 202 6.81 0.51 -13.71
CA LEU A 202 5.82 1.48 -14.17
C LEU A 202 6.42 2.34 -15.29
N SER A 203 5.95 2.13 -16.53
CA SER A 203 6.45 2.83 -17.72
C SER A 203 5.81 4.19 -17.98
N ALA A 204 4.61 4.43 -17.45
CA ALA A 204 3.88 5.70 -17.61
C ALA A 204 3.40 6.21 -16.24
N PRO A 205 3.42 7.53 -15.99
CA PRO A 205 2.96 8.07 -14.72
C PRO A 205 1.46 7.81 -14.52
N LEU A 206 1.06 7.58 -13.27
CA LEU A 206 -0.35 7.46 -12.88
C LEU A 206 -0.83 8.77 -12.28
N HIS A 207 -1.93 9.32 -12.80
CA HIS A 207 -2.61 10.47 -12.22
C HIS A 207 -3.93 10.00 -11.63
N LEU A 208 -3.99 9.87 -10.31
CA LEU A 208 -5.12 9.32 -9.58
C LEU A 208 -5.84 10.42 -8.81
N VAL A 209 -7.15 10.29 -8.60
CA VAL A 209 -7.90 11.12 -7.65
C VAL A 209 -8.54 10.21 -6.63
N LEU A 210 -8.23 10.43 -5.35
CA LEU A 210 -8.96 9.83 -4.24
C LEU A 210 -10.11 10.75 -3.87
N VAL A 211 -11.33 10.21 -3.86
CA VAL A 211 -12.55 10.97 -3.62
C VAL A 211 -13.16 10.49 -2.31
N ASP A 212 -13.19 11.37 -1.32
CA ASP A 212 -13.95 11.15 -0.09
C ASP A 212 -15.44 11.30 -0.40
N LEU A 213 -16.18 10.18 -0.32
CA LEU A 213 -17.58 10.15 -0.72
C LEU A 213 -18.50 10.84 0.30
N GLY A 214 -17.99 11.19 1.49
CA GLY A 214 -18.74 11.91 2.51
C GLY A 214 -19.94 11.14 3.07
N ALA A 215 -20.00 9.83 2.81
CA ALA A 215 -21.11 8.97 3.18
C ALA A 215 -20.70 7.97 4.28
N HIS A 216 -21.69 7.39 4.95
CA HIS A 216 -21.45 6.51 6.08
C HIS A 216 -21.10 5.09 5.63
N LYS A 217 -20.09 4.50 6.26
CA LYS A 217 -19.71 3.10 6.08
C LYS A 217 -19.12 2.51 7.35
N ASP A 218 -19.52 1.28 7.68
CA ASP A 218 -18.93 0.48 8.76
C ASP A 218 -17.98 -0.59 8.21
N THR A 219 -16.68 -0.27 8.24
CA THR A 219 -15.59 -1.20 7.87
C THR A 219 -15.63 -2.50 8.66
N THR A 220 -15.98 -2.44 9.95
CA THR A 220 -15.96 -3.63 10.84
C THR A 220 -17.05 -4.60 10.44
N THR A 221 -18.23 -4.09 10.09
CA THR A 221 -19.34 -4.90 9.60
C THR A 221 -19.01 -5.53 8.25
N ILE A 222 -18.45 -4.77 7.30
CA ILE A 222 -18.01 -5.31 6.00
C ILE A 222 -17.02 -6.46 6.19
N LEU A 223 -15.93 -6.22 6.94
CA LEU A 223 -14.90 -7.24 7.15
C LEU A 223 -15.46 -8.49 7.81
N ARG A 224 -16.35 -8.34 8.81
CA ARG A 224 -17.01 -9.47 9.47
C ARG A 224 -17.84 -10.31 8.49
N CYS A 225 -18.63 -9.66 7.63
CA CYS A 225 -19.46 -10.35 6.64
C CYS A 225 -18.61 -11.10 5.62
N LEU A 226 -17.61 -10.44 5.03
CA LEU A 226 -16.74 -11.04 4.02
C LEU A 226 -15.87 -12.18 4.59
N GLN A 227 -15.24 -11.97 5.74
CA GLN A 227 -14.41 -13.00 6.38
C GLN A 227 -15.23 -14.23 6.78
N ARG A 228 -16.45 -14.03 7.30
CA ARG A 228 -17.35 -15.15 7.62
C ARG A 228 -17.73 -15.95 6.37
N ALA A 229 -18.06 -15.27 5.27
CA ALA A 229 -18.41 -15.91 4.01
C ALA A 229 -17.23 -16.68 3.39
N TYR A 230 -16.02 -16.13 3.49
CA TYR A 230 -14.79 -16.73 2.95
C TYR A 230 -14.27 -17.92 3.78
N GLN A 231 -14.46 -17.90 5.10
CA GLN A 231 -14.01 -19.00 5.96
C GLN A 231 -14.84 -20.28 5.77
N GLN A 232 -16.13 -20.13 5.48
CA GLN A 232 -17.10 -21.23 5.45
C GLN A 232 -17.95 -21.14 4.18
N PRO A 233 -17.42 -21.57 3.01
CA PRO A 233 -18.19 -21.58 1.78
C PRO A 233 -19.31 -22.61 1.85
N THR A 234 -20.54 -22.13 2.05
CA THR A 234 -21.74 -22.97 2.18
C THR A 234 -22.80 -22.63 1.13
N SER A 235 -22.55 -21.63 0.28
CA SER A 235 -23.47 -21.15 -0.74
C SER A 235 -22.73 -20.73 -2.01
N GLU A 236 -23.46 -20.60 -3.12
CA GLU A 236 -22.92 -20.08 -4.38
C GLU A 236 -22.33 -18.67 -4.23
N LEU A 237 -22.96 -17.82 -3.40
CA LEU A 237 -22.43 -16.49 -3.09
C LEU A 237 -21.06 -16.56 -2.38
N HIS A 238 -20.90 -17.50 -1.43
CA HIS A 238 -19.60 -17.67 -0.77
C HIS A 238 -18.55 -18.19 -1.75
N SER A 239 -18.90 -19.15 -2.61
CA SER A 239 -18.02 -19.62 -3.69
C SER A 239 -17.63 -18.50 -4.65
N GLY A 240 -18.55 -17.56 -4.91
CA GLY A 240 -18.29 -16.33 -5.66
C GLY A 240 -17.21 -15.46 -5.01
N LEU A 241 -17.29 -15.24 -3.69
CA LEU A 241 -16.25 -14.53 -2.94
C LEU A 241 -14.90 -15.25 -2.98
N HIS A 242 -14.88 -16.58 -2.88
CA HIS A 242 -13.66 -17.37 -3.06
C HIS A 242 -13.03 -17.16 -4.43
N GLY A 243 -13.85 -17.20 -5.50
CA GLY A 243 -13.41 -16.92 -6.85
C GLY A 243 -12.84 -15.51 -6.97
N LEU A 244 -13.52 -14.51 -6.42
CA LEU A 244 -13.15 -13.10 -6.43
C LEU A 244 -11.78 -12.86 -5.79
N LEU A 245 -11.58 -13.36 -4.56
CA LEU A 245 -10.36 -13.13 -3.77
C LEU A 245 -9.22 -14.11 -4.07
N GLY A 246 -9.47 -15.12 -4.90
CA GLY A 246 -8.48 -16.09 -5.36
C GLY A 246 -8.20 -15.98 -6.86
N PRO A 247 -8.63 -16.92 -7.72
CA PRO A 247 -8.27 -16.92 -9.15
C PRO A 247 -8.56 -15.62 -9.91
N ILE A 248 -9.67 -14.93 -9.61
CA ILE A 248 -9.99 -13.64 -10.24
C ILE A 248 -9.00 -12.55 -9.81
N ASN A 249 -8.64 -12.50 -8.52
CA ASN A 249 -7.61 -11.60 -8.02
C ASN A 249 -6.27 -11.83 -8.75
N LEU A 250 -5.82 -13.08 -8.88
CA LEU A 250 -4.57 -13.40 -9.58
C LEU A 250 -4.59 -12.97 -11.05
N ARG A 251 -5.74 -13.16 -11.73
CA ARG A 251 -5.92 -12.72 -13.11
C ARG A 251 -5.88 -11.19 -13.22
N LEU A 252 -6.63 -10.46 -12.39
CA LEU A 252 -6.72 -9.01 -12.44
C LEU A 252 -5.39 -8.34 -12.10
N THR A 253 -4.74 -8.78 -11.02
CA THR A 253 -3.42 -8.27 -10.63
C THR A 253 -2.37 -8.60 -11.69
N GLY A 254 -2.34 -9.82 -12.21
CA GLY A 254 -1.43 -10.19 -13.30
C GLY A 254 -1.63 -9.37 -14.57
N ALA A 255 -2.88 -9.04 -14.93
CA ALA A 255 -3.18 -8.16 -16.05
C ALA A 255 -2.81 -6.70 -15.78
N ALA A 256 -3.03 -6.21 -14.55
CA ALA A 256 -2.67 -4.86 -14.14
C ALA A 256 -1.15 -4.67 -14.15
N LEU A 257 -0.37 -5.67 -13.69
CA LEU A 257 1.09 -5.63 -13.76
C LEU A 257 1.60 -5.45 -15.19
N ARG A 258 1.08 -6.23 -16.14
CA ARG A 258 1.43 -6.08 -17.57
C ARG A 258 1.07 -4.70 -18.09
N ALA A 259 -0.13 -4.21 -17.79
CA ALA A 259 -0.55 -2.87 -18.21
C ALA A 259 0.33 -1.75 -17.62
N MET A 260 0.77 -1.87 -16.36
CA MET A 260 1.68 -0.92 -15.72
C MET A 260 3.09 -0.96 -16.34
N GLU A 261 3.59 -2.17 -16.63
CA GLU A 261 4.89 -2.39 -17.27
C GLU A 261 4.91 -1.88 -18.72
N GLU A 262 3.83 -2.06 -19.47
CA GLU A 262 3.69 -1.59 -20.86
C GLU A 262 3.29 -0.11 -20.96
N GLY A 263 2.81 0.49 -19.86
CA GLY A 263 2.26 1.85 -19.85
C GLY A 263 0.87 1.97 -20.49
N ASP A 264 0.12 0.87 -20.59
CA ASP A 264 -1.26 0.83 -21.11
C ASP A 264 -2.26 1.30 -20.03
N LEU A 265 -2.29 2.61 -19.79
CA LEU A 265 -3.23 3.25 -18.87
C LEU A 265 -4.72 3.02 -19.24
N PRO A 266 -5.12 3.02 -20.53
CA PRO A 266 -6.48 2.63 -20.92
C PRO A 266 -6.85 1.22 -20.44
N GLN A 267 -5.98 0.23 -20.62
CA GLN A 267 -6.22 -1.13 -20.12
C GLN A 267 -6.26 -1.18 -18.60
N LEU A 268 -5.36 -0.46 -17.92
CA LEU A 268 -5.36 -0.38 -16.46
C LEU A 268 -6.68 0.19 -15.92
N GLY A 269 -7.21 1.24 -16.55
CA GLY A 269 -8.52 1.81 -16.20
C GLY A 269 -9.68 0.83 -16.44
N ARG A 270 -9.68 0.12 -17.58
CA ARG A 270 -10.68 -0.95 -17.84
C ARG A 270 -10.63 -2.04 -16.76
N LEU A 271 -9.45 -2.44 -16.33
CA LEU A 271 -9.28 -3.43 -15.26
C LEU A 271 -9.81 -2.91 -13.91
N MET A 272 -9.69 -1.61 -13.60
CA MET A 272 -10.29 -1.04 -12.39
C MET A 272 -11.82 -1.13 -12.42
N VAL A 273 -12.43 -0.80 -13.56
CA VAL A 273 -13.89 -0.92 -13.76
C VAL A 273 -14.34 -2.37 -13.65
N GLU A 274 -13.61 -3.29 -14.28
CA GLU A 274 -13.88 -4.73 -14.19
C GLU A 274 -13.78 -5.23 -12.73
N ALA A 275 -12.73 -4.84 -12.01
CA ALA A 275 -12.54 -5.19 -10.61
C ALA A 275 -13.70 -4.69 -9.74
N GLN A 276 -14.17 -3.46 -9.96
CA GLN A 276 -15.34 -2.94 -9.24
C GLN A 276 -16.60 -3.75 -9.55
N SER A 277 -16.90 -3.96 -10.83
CA SER A 277 -18.10 -4.70 -11.24
C SER A 277 -18.12 -6.13 -10.69
N LEU A 278 -16.98 -6.82 -10.67
CA LEU A 278 -16.87 -8.16 -10.08
C LEU A 278 -17.04 -8.13 -8.56
N PHE A 279 -16.52 -7.11 -7.90
CA PHE A 279 -16.73 -6.92 -6.46
C PHE A 279 -18.21 -6.68 -6.14
N ASP A 280 -18.89 -5.80 -6.89
CA ASP A 280 -20.32 -5.51 -6.70
C ASP A 280 -21.17 -6.76 -6.88
N GLN A 281 -20.83 -7.60 -7.88
CA GLN A 281 -21.56 -8.82 -8.19
C GLN A 281 -21.32 -9.93 -7.15
N LEU A 282 -20.06 -10.15 -6.74
CA LEU A 282 -19.66 -11.34 -5.99
C LEU A 282 -19.52 -11.10 -4.48
N ALA A 283 -19.19 -9.88 -4.07
CA ALA A 283 -19.05 -9.50 -2.66
C ALA A 283 -20.20 -8.59 -2.18
N GLY A 284 -20.75 -7.74 -3.06
CA GLY A 284 -21.85 -6.82 -2.73
C GLY A 284 -23.03 -7.46 -1.99
N PRO A 285 -23.58 -8.59 -2.47
CA PRO A 285 -24.72 -9.26 -1.83
C PRO A 285 -24.45 -9.82 -0.43
N LEU A 286 -23.18 -9.94 0.00
CA LEU A 286 -22.82 -10.49 1.30
C LEU A 286 -22.96 -9.47 2.45
N CYS A 287 -23.03 -8.18 2.13
CA CYS A 287 -23.24 -7.11 3.10
C CYS A 287 -23.97 -5.94 2.42
N PRO A 288 -25.21 -6.14 1.95
CA PRO A 288 -25.92 -5.21 1.08
C PRO A 288 -26.10 -3.83 1.74
N GLU A 289 -26.26 -3.76 3.05
CA GLU A 289 -26.41 -2.53 3.82
C GLU A 289 -25.14 -1.65 3.83
N GLN A 290 -23.98 -2.20 3.48
CA GLN A 290 -22.71 -1.47 3.40
C GLN A 290 -22.13 -1.42 1.97
N LEU A 291 -22.38 -2.45 1.15
CA LEU A 291 -21.72 -2.64 -0.14
C LEU A 291 -22.60 -2.32 -1.36
N SER A 292 -23.89 -1.99 -1.17
CA SER A 292 -24.69 -1.41 -2.28
C SER A 292 -24.17 -0.06 -2.75
N ALA A 293 -23.44 0.65 -1.88
CA ALA A 293 -22.58 1.80 -2.18
C ALA A 293 -23.13 2.83 -3.21
N PRO A 294 -24.34 3.39 -3.01
CA PRO A 294 -24.94 4.30 -3.98
C PRO A 294 -24.10 5.57 -4.23
N ALA A 295 -23.39 6.09 -3.22
CA ALA A 295 -22.53 7.27 -3.41
C ALA A 295 -21.30 6.91 -4.26
N LEU A 296 -20.70 5.73 -4.04
CA LEU A 296 -19.61 5.22 -4.88
C LEU A 296 -20.05 5.12 -6.34
N HIS A 297 -21.18 4.45 -6.62
CA HIS A 297 -21.65 4.26 -7.99
C HIS A 297 -22.06 5.57 -8.66
N LYS A 298 -22.60 6.52 -7.90
CA LYS A 298 -22.88 7.88 -8.40
C LYS A 298 -21.60 8.55 -8.91
N VAL A 299 -20.49 8.47 -8.18
CA VAL A 299 -19.21 9.06 -8.60
C VAL A 299 -18.62 8.31 -9.79
N LEU A 300 -18.56 6.98 -9.74
CA LEU A 300 -17.94 6.17 -10.80
C LEU A 300 -18.65 6.34 -12.15
N SER A 301 -19.97 6.52 -12.14
CA SER A 301 -20.79 6.72 -13.34
C SER A 301 -21.07 8.20 -13.66
N TYR A 302 -20.46 9.15 -12.93
CA TYR A 302 -20.79 10.57 -13.06
C TYR A 302 -20.43 11.10 -14.47
N PRO A 303 -21.41 11.49 -15.31
CA PRO A 303 -21.16 11.79 -16.72
C PRO A 303 -20.10 12.89 -16.97
N PRO A 304 -20.07 14.00 -16.22
CA PRO A 304 -19.11 15.08 -16.45
C PRO A 304 -17.62 14.70 -16.36
N ILE A 305 -17.27 13.57 -15.72
CA ILE A 305 -15.87 13.15 -15.59
C ILE A 305 -15.48 11.99 -16.52
N GLN A 306 -16.41 11.38 -17.26
CA GLN A 306 -16.14 10.13 -17.99
C GLN A 306 -15.09 10.29 -19.09
N ASP A 307 -15.05 11.46 -19.75
CA ASP A 307 -14.03 11.76 -20.77
C ASP A 307 -12.65 12.11 -20.17
N LEU A 308 -12.58 12.31 -18.86
CA LEU A 308 -11.37 12.72 -18.13
C LEU A 308 -10.68 11.54 -17.44
N VAL A 309 -11.34 10.39 -17.35
CA VAL A 309 -10.83 9.19 -16.68
C VAL A 309 -10.65 8.02 -17.64
N TRP A 310 -9.79 7.09 -17.27
CA TRP A 310 -9.66 5.76 -17.87
C TRP A 310 -10.53 4.72 -17.14
N GLY A 311 -10.78 4.92 -15.85
CA GLY A 311 -11.58 4.04 -15.02
C GLY A 311 -11.47 4.39 -13.53
N GLY A 312 -12.15 3.63 -12.68
CA GLY A 312 -12.14 3.84 -11.24
C GLY A 312 -12.83 2.72 -10.46
N LYS A 313 -12.62 2.73 -9.15
CA LYS A 313 -13.16 1.73 -8.21
C LYS A 313 -13.20 2.28 -6.78
N GLY A 314 -13.91 1.64 -5.86
CA GLY A 314 -13.79 1.90 -4.43
C GLY A 314 -12.46 1.40 -3.87
N VAL A 315 -12.04 1.92 -2.72
CA VAL A 315 -10.76 1.55 -2.07
C VAL A 315 -10.96 1.06 -0.64
N GLY A 316 -9.93 0.41 -0.10
CA GLY A 316 -9.94 -0.08 1.28
C GLY A 316 -10.96 -1.20 1.44
N SER A 317 -11.95 -1.01 2.31
CA SER A 317 -13.00 -2.00 2.52
C SER A 317 -14.19 -1.85 1.57
N GLN A 318 -14.06 -1.09 0.47
CA GLN A 318 -15.15 -0.78 -0.47
C GLN A 318 -16.28 0.03 0.18
N GLY A 319 -17.51 -0.01 -0.36
CA GLY A 319 -18.65 0.74 0.15
C GLY A 319 -18.56 2.26 -0.10
N ASP A 320 -19.41 3.02 0.59
CA ASP A 320 -19.54 4.48 0.47
C ASP A 320 -18.44 5.28 1.21
N GLY A 321 -17.23 4.72 1.30
CA GLY A 321 -16.09 5.38 1.96
C GLY A 321 -15.30 6.30 1.02
N THR A 322 -14.53 5.69 0.11
CA THR A 322 -13.61 6.42 -0.76
C THR A 322 -13.54 5.74 -2.12
N ALA A 323 -13.52 6.54 -3.18
CA ALA A 323 -13.27 6.09 -4.55
C ALA A 323 -11.85 6.46 -5.00
N GLN A 324 -11.29 5.70 -5.93
CA GLN A 324 -10.14 6.09 -6.73
C GLN A 324 -10.53 6.20 -8.21
N LEU A 325 -10.02 7.21 -8.88
CA LEU A 325 -10.21 7.46 -10.31
C LEU A 325 -8.85 7.58 -10.99
N LEU A 326 -8.60 6.82 -12.06
CA LEU A 326 -7.41 6.96 -12.90
C LEU A 326 -7.70 7.98 -14.01
N CYS A 327 -7.10 9.17 -13.91
CA CYS A 327 -7.27 10.26 -14.86
C CYS A 327 -6.38 10.11 -16.09
N ARG A 328 -6.78 10.73 -17.20
CA ARG A 328 -6.05 10.68 -18.48
C ARG A 328 -4.75 11.49 -18.51
N GLY A 329 -4.45 12.24 -17.45
CA GLY A 329 -3.30 13.12 -17.33
C GLY A 329 -3.47 14.10 -16.17
N ALA A 330 -2.44 14.91 -15.91
CA ALA A 330 -2.45 15.92 -14.86
C ALA A 330 -3.57 16.98 -15.04
N ASP A 331 -3.80 17.46 -16.26
CA ASP A 331 -4.87 18.44 -16.55
C ASP A 331 -6.25 17.83 -16.30
N ALA A 332 -6.43 16.56 -16.67
CA ALA A 332 -7.67 15.83 -16.45
C ALA A 332 -7.91 15.61 -14.94
N GLN A 333 -6.86 15.28 -14.19
CA GLN A 333 -6.88 15.13 -12.73
C GLN A 333 -7.37 16.42 -12.05
N ALA A 334 -6.80 17.57 -12.42
CA ALA A 334 -7.23 18.86 -11.87
C ALA A 334 -8.69 19.18 -12.20
N LYS A 335 -9.14 18.90 -13.44
CA LYS A 335 -10.54 19.09 -13.85
C LYS A 335 -11.50 18.16 -13.09
N VAL A 336 -11.14 16.90 -12.89
CA VAL A 336 -11.94 15.94 -12.11
C VAL A 336 -12.11 16.44 -10.68
N CYS A 337 -11.04 16.86 -10.01
CA CYS A 337 -11.14 17.46 -8.68
C CYS A 337 -12.07 18.68 -8.66
N ALA A 338 -11.91 19.60 -9.62
CA ALA A 338 -12.74 20.80 -9.70
C ALA A 338 -14.23 20.45 -9.88
N ILE A 339 -14.56 19.57 -10.83
CA ILE A 339 -15.93 19.14 -11.13
C ILE A 339 -16.56 18.47 -9.90
N LEU A 340 -15.88 17.50 -9.28
CA LEU A 340 -16.43 16.76 -8.14
C LEU A 340 -16.61 17.67 -6.91
N SER A 341 -15.70 18.60 -6.67
CA SER A 341 -15.83 19.55 -5.57
C SER A 341 -16.92 20.59 -5.83
N SER A 342 -17.04 21.15 -7.05
CA SER A 342 -18.03 22.19 -7.34
C SER A 342 -19.45 21.66 -7.53
N GLU A 343 -19.60 20.51 -8.18
CA GLU A 343 -20.92 19.98 -8.57
C GLU A 343 -21.46 18.97 -7.55
N LEU A 344 -20.60 18.23 -6.86
CA LEU A 344 -20.99 17.21 -5.89
C LEU A 344 -20.57 17.53 -4.44
N GLY A 345 -19.79 18.59 -4.21
CA GLY A 345 -19.33 18.97 -2.87
C GLY A 345 -18.35 17.98 -2.25
N LEU A 346 -17.70 17.13 -3.06
CA LEU A 346 -16.84 16.05 -2.57
C LEU A 346 -15.39 16.50 -2.37
N GLY A 347 -14.78 16.00 -1.30
CA GLY A 347 -13.36 16.18 -1.03
C GLY A 347 -12.52 15.33 -1.99
N CYS A 348 -11.55 15.95 -2.66
CA CYS A 348 -10.68 15.27 -3.62
C CYS A 348 -9.21 15.44 -3.22
N MET A 349 -8.46 14.34 -3.26
CA MET A 349 -7.03 14.31 -3.04
C MET A 349 -6.34 13.78 -4.31
N PRO A 350 -5.69 14.65 -5.11
CA PRO A 350 -4.95 14.20 -6.29
C PRO A 350 -3.69 13.45 -5.86
N LEU A 351 -3.39 12.33 -6.49
CA LEU A 351 -2.17 11.53 -6.27
C LEU A 351 -1.45 11.32 -7.60
N SER A 352 -0.17 11.68 -7.68
CA SER A 352 0.64 11.40 -8.86
C SER A 352 1.76 10.41 -8.54
N VAL A 353 1.84 9.34 -9.32
CA VAL A 353 2.88 8.32 -9.21
C VAL A 353 3.78 8.45 -10.44
N ALA A 354 5.05 8.77 -10.22
CA ALA A 354 6.02 8.89 -11.31
C ALA A 354 6.36 7.52 -11.91
N ALA A 355 6.62 7.48 -13.22
CA ALA A 355 7.20 6.32 -13.87
C ALA A 355 8.56 5.99 -13.23
N ASN A 356 8.86 4.70 -13.07
CA ASN A 356 10.07 4.21 -12.42
C ASN A 356 10.95 3.36 -13.35
N ILE A 357 10.51 3.16 -14.60
CA ILE A 357 11.32 2.62 -15.68
C ILE A 357 11.66 3.76 -16.63
N THR A 358 12.93 3.86 -17.02
CA THR A 358 13.31 4.68 -18.17
C THR A 358 13.23 3.78 -19.41
N THR A 359 12.37 4.12 -20.36
CA THR A 359 12.41 3.50 -21.68
C THR A 359 13.73 3.87 -22.33
N SER A 360 14.71 2.96 -22.26
CA SER A 360 15.91 3.09 -23.08
C SER A 360 15.46 2.99 -24.54
N SER A 361 15.51 4.10 -25.27
CA SER A 361 15.31 4.11 -26.71
C SER A 361 16.35 3.17 -27.33
N THR A 362 15.91 2.05 -27.88
CA THR A 362 16.74 1.14 -28.66
C THR A 362 17.20 1.87 -29.92
N SER A 363 18.41 2.43 -29.89
CA SER A 363 19.11 2.83 -31.10
C SER A 363 19.45 1.55 -31.88
N SER A 364 18.77 1.36 -33.00
CA SER A 364 19.03 0.30 -33.97
C SER A 364 20.37 0.54 -34.65
N SER A 365 21.46 -0.05 -34.14
CA SER A 365 22.68 -0.20 -34.94
C SER A 365 22.54 -1.45 -35.80
N SER A 366 22.30 -1.23 -37.09
CA SER A 366 22.35 -2.25 -38.13
C SER A 366 23.79 -2.79 -38.23
N ARG A 367 23.99 -4.05 -37.85
CA ARG A 367 25.20 -4.79 -38.25
C ARG A 367 24.98 -5.39 -39.62
N ALA A 368 25.68 -4.86 -40.62
CA ALA A 368 25.83 -5.47 -41.94
C ALA A 368 26.61 -6.81 -41.84
N PRO A 369 26.35 -7.80 -42.71
CA PRO A 369 27.06 -9.08 -42.68
C PRO A 369 28.47 -8.93 -43.29
N MET A 370 29.49 -9.42 -42.58
CA MET A 370 30.86 -9.55 -43.10
C MET A 370 30.92 -10.69 -44.12
N ALA A 371 31.44 -10.36 -45.30
CA ALA A 371 31.76 -11.28 -46.38
C ALA A 371 32.94 -12.20 -46.04
N ALA A 372 32.88 -13.40 -46.62
CA ALA A 372 33.88 -14.45 -46.54
C ALA A 372 35.23 -14.04 -47.17
N SER A 373 36.34 -14.55 -46.61
CA SER A 373 37.61 -14.66 -47.31
C SER A 373 38.15 -16.08 -47.18
N ASP A 374 38.04 -16.81 -48.29
CA ASP A 374 38.81 -18.01 -48.61
C ASP A 374 40.32 -17.69 -48.64
N ALA A 375 41.11 -18.52 -47.98
CA ALA A 375 42.53 -18.64 -48.25
C ALA A 375 42.94 -20.10 -48.03
N GLY A 376 43.06 -20.83 -49.14
CA GLY A 376 43.56 -22.19 -49.17
C GLY A 376 45.04 -22.29 -48.84
N VAL A 377 45.42 -23.41 -48.23
CA VAL A 377 46.81 -23.88 -48.20
C VAL A 377 46.81 -25.34 -48.62
N ALA A 378 47.43 -25.58 -49.78
CA ALA A 378 47.77 -26.90 -50.28
C ALA A 378 49.08 -27.38 -49.62
N VAL A 379 49.01 -28.61 -49.09
CA VAL A 379 49.94 -29.75 -49.25
C VAL A 379 51.38 -29.42 -49.69
N ASP A 380 52.40 -29.86 -48.91
CA ASP A 380 53.32 -30.90 -49.39
C ASP A 380 54.21 -31.58 -48.32
N SER A 381 54.34 -32.89 -48.54
CA SER A 381 55.41 -33.89 -48.30
C SER A 381 56.22 -33.99 -46.99
N GLY A 382 56.28 -35.25 -46.49
CA GLY A 382 57.59 -35.86 -46.20
C GLY A 382 57.69 -36.85 -45.04
N LYS A 383 57.42 -38.13 -45.35
CA LYS A 383 57.83 -39.38 -44.65
C LYS A 383 57.19 -39.76 -43.31
#